data_AF-A0A1H1WGH3-F1
#
_entry.id   AF-A0A1H1WGH3-F1
#
_cell.length_a   1.000
_cell.length_b   1.000
_cell.length_c   1.000
_cell.angle_alpha   90.00
_cell.angle_beta   90.00
_cell.angle_gamma   90.00
#
_symmetry.space_group_name_H-M   'P 1'
#
loop_
_entity.id
_entity.type
_entity.pdbx_description
1 polymer ?
#
loop_
_entity_poly.entity_id
_entity_poly.type
_entity_poly.pdbx_seq_one_letter_code
_entity_poly.pdbx_strand_id
1 'polypeptide(L)'
;MTFRAHRLSQPLGLLCLLLSSELIAGERLLVTPSYQLKMDSRCTEGEVSCAHYTLQGRERHSGEPLMLQGRSMHTTCADGETPCRFLGYRFDAPERSFLITEDGLLNIYLGDSLILHEQGRWEDEPALERERNQ
;
A
#
# COMPACT_ATOMS: atom_id res chain seq x y z
N MET A 1 -8.51 -73.26 17.61
CA MET A 1 -7.75 -72.34 16.73
C MET A 1 -8.57 -71.07 16.58
N THR A 2 -8.04 -69.97 17.09
CA THR A 2 -8.64 -68.64 17.13
C THR A 2 -8.43 -67.93 15.79
N PHE A 3 -9.50 -67.43 15.17
CA PHE A 3 -9.39 -66.44 14.10
C PHE A 3 -10.16 -65.18 14.52
N ARG A 4 -9.40 -64.17 14.91
CA ARG A 4 -9.84 -62.82 15.27
C ARG A 4 -9.66 -61.97 14.01
N ALA A 5 -10.73 -61.71 13.28
CA ALA A 5 -10.71 -60.78 12.16
C ALA A 5 -10.99 -59.36 12.68
N HIS A 6 -10.02 -58.46 12.48
CA HIS A 6 -10.10 -57.04 12.77
C HIS A 6 -10.45 -56.24 11.51
N ARG A 7 -11.02 -55.04 11.75
CA ARG A 7 -11.15 -53.86 10.87
C ARG A 7 -12.47 -53.75 10.08
N LEU A 8 -13.45 -53.09 10.71
CA LEU A 8 -14.43 -52.29 9.97
C LEU A 8 -13.85 -50.88 9.77
N SER A 9 -13.83 -50.48 8.51
CA SER A 9 -13.23 -49.28 7.92
C SER A 9 -14.12 -48.04 8.10
N GLN A 10 -13.48 -46.88 8.16
CA GLN A 10 -13.94 -45.55 8.56
C GLN A 10 -15.19 -44.99 7.83
N PRO A 11 -15.95 -44.08 8.47
CA PRO A 11 -17.22 -43.58 7.96
C PRO A 11 -17.07 -42.46 6.92
N LEU A 12 -18.07 -42.48 6.04
CA LEU A 12 -18.49 -41.56 4.99
C LEU A 12 -18.47 -40.07 5.39
N GLY A 13 -17.84 -39.25 4.55
CA GLY A 13 -18.42 -37.99 4.04
C GLY A 13 -18.48 -36.78 4.97
N LEU A 14 -17.34 -36.13 5.21
CA LEU A 14 -17.31 -34.74 5.68
C LEU A 14 -16.95 -33.83 4.48
N LEU A 15 -17.96 -33.36 3.75
CA LEU A 15 -17.81 -32.31 2.73
C LEU A 15 -18.77 -31.17 3.04
N CYS A 16 -18.34 -30.27 3.91
CA CYS A 16 -18.93 -28.94 4.04
C CYS A 16 -17.87 -27.95 3.59
N LEU A 17 -17.96 -27.56 2.32
CA LEU A 17 -17.16 -26.51 1.69
C LEU A 17 -17.35 -25.21 2.46
N LEU A 18 -16.37 -24.86 3.28
CA LEU A 18 -16.24 -23.54 3.87
C LEU A 18 -15.81 -22.57 2.77
N LEU A 19 -16.79 -21.94 2.11
CA LEU A 19 -16.57 -20.75 1.29
C LEU A 19 -16.17 -19.61 2.22
N SER A 20 -14.88 -19.54 2.53
CA SER A 20 -14.27 -18.39 3.19
C SER A 20 -14.27 -17.25 2.18
N SER A 21 -15.18 -16.30 2.35
CA SER A 21 -15.09 -15.02 1.63
C SER A 21 -13.94 -14.25 2.25
N GLU A 22 -12.75 -14.38 1.67
CA GLU A 22 -11.64 -13.50 2.00
C GLU A 22 -12.04 -12.09 1.52
N LEU A 23 -12.32 -11.18 2.46
CA LEU A 23 -12.27 -9.75 2.15
C LEU A 23 -10.82 -9.43 1.85
N ILE A 24 -10.45 -9.52 0.57
CA ILE A 24 -9.16 -9.03 0.08
C ILE A 24 -9.24 -7.51 0.24
N ALA A 25 -8.48 -6.95 1.18
CA ALA A 25 -8.28 -5.52 1.24
C ALA A 25 -7.72 -5.05 -0.11
N GLY A 26 -8.45 -4.14 -0.78
CA GLY A 26 -8.03 -3.50 -2.01
C GLY A 26 -6.74 -2.73 -1.76
N GLU A 27 -5.75 -2.87 -2.64
CA GLU A 27 -4.62 -1.95 -2.66
C GLU A 27 -5.15 -0.58 -3.09
N ARG A 28 -4.75 0.50 -2.43
CA ARG A 28 -5.26 1.85 -2.73
C ARG A 28 -4.32 2.57 -3.68
N LEU A 29 -4.90 3.15 -4.72
CA LEU A 29 -4.21 3.93 -5.75
C LEU A 29 -4.56 5.41 -5.60
N LEU A 30 -3.55 6.27 -5.59
CA LEU A 30 -3.72 7.69 -5.79
C LEU A 30 -3.71 7.98 -7.28
N VAL A 31 -4.84 8.45 -7.80
CA VAL A 31 -5.00 8.86 -9.19
C VAL A 31 -5.08 10.37 -9.26
N THR A 32 -4.10 10.99 -9.91
CA THR A 32 -4.04 12.43 -10.20
C THR A 32 -4.16 12.67 -11.71
N PRO A 33 -4.25 13.93 -12.18
CA PRO A 33 -4.21 14.24 -13.60
C PRO A 33 -3.00 13.63 -14.31
N SER A 34 -1.80 13.70 -13.72
CA SER A 34 -0.56 13.20 -14.34
C SER A 34 -0.06 11.86 -13.82
N TYR A 35 -0.52 11.35 -12.67
CA TYR A 35 0.05 10.14 -12.07
C TYR A 35 -0.98 9.10 -11.64
N GLN A 36 -0.55 7.84 -11.63
CA GLN A 36 -1.22 6.74 -10.95
C GLN A 36 -0.20 6.08 -10.02
N LEU A 37 -0.42 6.21 -8.71
CA LEU A 37 0.56 5.86 -7.68
C LEU A 37 -0.04 4.88 -6.67
N LYS A 38 0.75 3.89 -6.27
CA LYS A 38 0.49 2.92 -5.21
C LYS A 38 1.48 3.15 -4.09
N MET A 39 1.01 3.11 -2.85
CA MET A 39 1.86 3.26 -1.67
C MET A 39 1.80 2.02 -0.80
N ASP A 40 2.97 1.41 -0.59
CA ASP A 40 3.13 0.23 0.25
C ASP A 40 3.88 0.58 1.53
N SER A 41 3.35 0.15 2.68
CA SER A 41 4.03 0.27 3.97
C SER A 41 4.74 -1.03 4.34
N ARG A 42 6.01 -0.92 4.75
CA ARG A 42 6.76 -2.00 5.42
C ARG A 42 7.10 -1.62 6.86
N CYS A 43 6.22 -0.83 7.46
CA CYS A 43 6.35 -0.31 8.82
C CYS A 43 5.95 -1.39 9.82
N THR A 44 6.51 -1.32 11.03
CA THR A 44 6.06 -2.21 12.12
C THR A 44 4.70 -1.71 12.64
N GLU A 45 3.81 -2.62 13.03
CA GLU A 45 2.52 -2.23 13.61
C GLU A 45 2.72 -1.34 14.85
N GLY A 46 1.96 -0.23 14.92
CA GLY A 46 2.07 0.75 16.00
C GLY A 46 3.17 1.80 15.84
N GLU A 47 3.97 1.73 14.76
CA GLU A 47 4.99 2.75 14.46
C GLU A 47 4.32 4.04 13.96
N VAL A 48 4.51 5.13 14.70
CA VAL A 48 3.95 6.46 14.36
C VAL A 48 4.75 7.10 13.22
N SER A 49 6.07 7.11 13.34
CA SER A 49 6.97 7.65 12.31
C SER A 49 7.71 6.52 11.63
N CYS A 50 7.41 6.27 10.37
CA CYS A 50 7.96 5.16 9.61
C CYS A 50 8.74 5.67 8.40
N ALA A 51 9.93 5.08 8.18
CA ALA A 51 10.82 5.39 7.07
C ALA A 51 10.83 4.34 5.95
N HIS A 52 9.86 3.42 5.97
CA HIS A 52 9.84 2.22 5.12
C HIS A 52 8.62 2.17 4.20
N TYR A 53 8.25 3.32 3.61
CA TYR A 53 7.24 3.36 2.56
C TYR A 53 7.89 3.17 1.18
N THR A 54 7.16 2.50 0.28
CA THR A 54 7.50 2.43 -1.14
C THR A 54 6.38 3.08 -1.96
N LEU A 55 6.72 4.06 -2.79
CA LEU A 55 5.81 4.64 -3.79
C LEU A 55 6.13 3.99 -5.13
N GLN A 56 5.15 3.35 -5.74
CA GLN A 56 5.26 2.72 -7.06
C GLN A 56 4.21 3.32 -7.99
N GLY A 57 4.46 3.36 -9.29
CA GLY A 57 3.44 3.83 -10.21
C GLY A 57 3.98 4.24 -11.55
N ARG A 58 3.25 5.13 -12.21
CA ARG A 58 3.63 5.66 -13.52
C ARG A 58 3.07 7.06 -13.74
N GLU A 59 3.78 7.83 -14.55
CA GLU A 59 3.23 9.03 -15.15
C GLU A 59 2.25 8.61 -16.29
N ARG A 60 1.09 9.27 -16.37
CA ARG A 60 -0.05 8.81 -17.18
C ARG A 60 0.10 9.14 -18.67
N HIS A 61 0.86 10.17 -19.02
CA HIS A 61 1.03 10.60 -20.41
C HIS A 61 2.12 9.81 -21.14
N SER A 62 3.30 9.71 -20.53
CA SER A 62 4.50 9.03 -21.00
C SER A 62 4.52 7.55 -20.65
N GLY A 63 3.83 7.13 -19.58
CA GLY A 63 3.91 5.78 -19.05
C GLY A 63 5.20 5.48 -18.29
N GLU A 64 6.06 6.48 -18.04
CA GLU A 64 7.33 6.26 -17.32
C GLU A 64 7.07 5.67 -15.93
N PRO A 65 7.72 4.53 -15.59
CA PRO A 65 7.55 3.90 -14.29
C PRO A 65 8.28 4.70 -13.21
N LEU A 66 7.71 4.69 -12.01
CA LEU A 66 8.27 5.31 -10.82
C LEU A 66 8.34 4.29 -9.69
N MET A 67 9.49 4.22 -9.00
CA MET A 67 9.62 3.50 -7.74
C MET A 67 10.54 4.27 -6.81
N LEU A 68 10.03 4.71 -5.66
CA LEU A 68 10.76 5.52 -4.68
C LEU A 68 10.58 4.97 -3.27
N GLN A 69 11.61 5.12 -2.44
CA GLN A 69 11.49 4.91 -1.00
C GLN A 69 11.13 6.22 -0.31
N GLY A 70 10.38 6.14 0.77
CA GLY A 70 9.90 7.31 1.47
C GLY A 70 9.53 7.07 2.92
N ARG A 71 9.08 8.15 3.55
CA ARG A 71 8.80 8.22 4.98
C ARG A 71 7.54 9.02 5.27
N SER A 72 6.90 8.74 6.40
CA SER A 72 5.86 9.61 6.94
C SER A 72 6.46 10.91 7.46
N MET A 73 5.67 11.98 7.38
CA MET A 73 6.03 13.31 7.86
C MET A 73 5.12 13.70 9.02
N HIS A 74 5.73 14.29 10.04
CA HIS A 74 5.03 14.77 11.23
C HIS A 74 5.54 16.15 11.64
N THR A 75 4.71 16.93 12.30
CA THR A 75 5.22 18.02 13.15
C THR A 75 5.86 17.42 14.41
N THR A 76 6.80 18.13 15.00
CA THR A 76 7.28 17.83 16.36
C THR A 76 6.34 18.45 17.39
N CYS A 77 6.19 17.81 18.54
CA CYS A 77 5.49 18.36 19.69
C CYS A 77 6.32 19.50 20.33
N ALA A 78 5.79 20.11 21.40
CA ALA A 78 6.47 21.20 22.13
C ALA A 78 7.81 20.79 22.76
N ASP A 79 8.02 19.48 22.97
CA ASP A 79 9.27 18.90 23.44
C ASP A 79 10.37 18.86 22.37
N GLY A 80 10.03 19.09 21.09
CA GLY A 80 10.96 19.10 19.97
C GLY A 80 11.38 17.72 19.46
N GLU A 81 10.94 16.63 20.10
CA GLU A 81 11.39 15.27 19.77
C GLU A 81 10.22 14.36 19.37
N THR A 82 9.07 14.49 20.04
CA THR A 82 7.95 13.57 19.85
C THR A 82 7.18 13.91 18.57
N PRO A 83 6.90 12.93 17.68
CA PRO A 83 6.00 13.14 16.54
C PRO A 83 4.58 13.47 17.02
N CYS A 84 3.99 14.52 16.46
CA CYS A 84 2.67 15.03 16.87
C CYS A 84 1.63 14.90 15.75
N ARG A 85 1.55 15.87 14.83
CA ARG A 85 0.54 15.91 13.77
C ARG A 85 1.08 15.25 12.52
N PHE A 86 0.38 14.26 12.00
CA PHE A 86 0.68 13.66 10.69
C PHE A 86 0.45 14.69 9.56
N LEU A 87 1.37 14.73 8.61
CA LEU A 87 1.39 15.68 7.49
C LEU A 87 1.25 15.01 6.12
N GLY A 88 1.48 13.69 6.04
CA GLY A 88 1.57 12.97 4.78
C GLY A 88 2.88 12.21 4.65
N TYR A 89 3.30 12.02 3.41
CA TYR A 89 4.41 11.16 3.02
C TYR A 89 5.37 11.90 2.13
N ARG A 90 6.67 11.63 2.29
CA ARG A 90 7.74 12.19 1.46
C ARG A 90 8.57 11.09 0.82
N PHE A 91 8.78 11.22 -0.48
CA PHE A 91 9.62 10.33 -1.27
C PHE A 91 10.67 11.17 -2.00
N ASP A 92 11.94 10.84 -1.78
CA ASP A 92 13.06 11.60 -2.31
C ASP A 92 13.71 10.82 -3.47
N ALA A 93 13.85 11.49 -4.62
CA ALA A 93 14.66 11.06 -5.76
C ALA A 93 15.86 12.02 -5.92
N PRO A 94 16.90 11.67 -6.69
CA PRO A 94 18.11 12.50 -6.80
C PRO A 94 17.85 13.98 -7.18
N GLU A 95 16.87 14.23 -8.05
CA GLU A 95 16.56 15.59 -8.52
C GLU A 95 15.22 16.13 -8.02
N ARG A 96 14.31 15.26 -7.58
CA ARG A 96 12.92 15.64 -7.27
C ARG A 96 12.46 15.02 -5.97
N SER A 97 11.58 15.72 -5.25
CA SER A 97 10.88 15.15 -4.09
C SER A 97 9.37 15.19 -4.30
N PHE A 98 8.71 14.13 -3.83
CA PHE A 98 7.27 13.94 -3.92
C PHE A 98 6.71 14.05 -2.50
N LEU A 99 5.70 14.89 -2.34
CA LEU A 99 4.95 15.03 -1.10
C LEU A 99 3.50 14.69 -1.35
N ILE A 100 3.00 13.70 -0.64
CA ILE A 100 1.63 13.19 -0.78
C ILE A 100 0.92 13.34 0.56
N THR A 101 -0.23 14.00 0.56
CA THR A 101 -1.05 14.14 1.77
C THR A 101 -2.13 13.07 1.82
N GLU A 102 -2.74 12.88 2.99
CA GLU A 102 -3.80 11.88 3.19
C GLU A 102 -5.05 12.16 2.36
N ASP A 103 -5.39 13.44 2.17
CA ASP A 103 -6.49 13.89 1.32
C ASP A 103 -6.19 13.80 -0.19
N GLY A 104 -5.01 13.27 -0.57
CA GLY A 104 -4.68 12.94 -1.96
C GLY A 104 -4.06 14.09 -2.74
N LEU A 105 -3.53 15.12 -2.08
CA LEU A 105 -2.72 16.12 -2.76
C LEU A 105 -1.34 15.55 -3.09
N LEU A 106 -0.91 15.73 -4.34
CA LEU A 106 0.43 15.44 -4.82
C LEU A 106 1.16 16.75 -5.13
N ASN A 107 2.27 16.97 -4.45
CA ASN A 107 3.23 18.01 -4.80
C ASN A 107 4.55 17.38 -5.26
N ILE A 108 5.15 17.89 -6.33
CA ILE A 108 6.49 17.52 -6.76
C ILE A 108 7.37 18.76 -6.76
N TYR A 109 8.54 18.66 -6.14
CA TYR A 109 9.53 19.73 -6.07
C TYR A 109 10.80 19.35 -6.83
N LEU A 110 11.42 20.33 -7.48
CA LEU A 110 12.79 20.29 -8.00
C LEU A 110 13.65 21.19 -7.10
N GLY A 111 14.45 20.58 -6.24
CA GLY A 111 15.03 21.30 -5.09
C GLY A 111 13.92 21.92 -4.23
N ASP A 112 13.93 23.24 -4.06
CA ASP A 112 12.92 23.99 -3.30
C ASP A 112 11.76 24.51 -4.17
N SER A 113 11.83 24.32 -5.49
CA SER A 113 10.81 24.85 -6.41
C SER A 113 9.68 23.84 -6.61
N LEU A 114 8.45 24.25 -6.31
CA LEU A 114 7.25 23.47 -6.63
C LEU A 114 7.04 23.43 -8.15
N ILE A 115 7.14 22.25 -8.76
CA ILE A 115 6.98 22.05 -10.21
C ILE A 115 5.67 21.35 -10.59
N LEU A 116 4.99 20.72 -9.63
CA LEU A 116 3.69 20.10 -9.82
C LEU A 116 2.85 20.23 -8.55
N HIS A 117 1.58 20.58 -8.71
CA HIS A 117 0.57 20.60 -7.66
C HIS A 117 -0.73 20.03 -8.21
N GLU A 118 -1.15 18.88 -7.70
CA GLU A 118 -2.31 18.16 -8.21
C GLU A 118 -3.15 17.57 -7.08
N GLN A 119 -4.47 17.78 -7.16
CA GLN A 119 -5.41 17.05 -6.33
C GLN A 119 -5.78 15.74 -7.01
N GLY A 120 -5.50 14.62 -6.34
CA GLY A 120 -5.92 13.30 -6.75
C GLY A 120 -7.11 12.78 -5.97
N ARG A 121 -7.47 11.53 -6.27
CA ARG A 121 -8.40 10.72 -5.47
C ARG A 121 -7.77 9.38 -5.16
N TRP A 122 -8.03 8.91 -3.95
CA TRP A 122 -7.74 7.53 -3.58
C TRP A 122 -8.85 6.64 -4.12
N GLU A 123 -8.46 5.70 -4.96
CA GLU A 123 -9.33 4.71 -5.59
C GLU A 123 -8.86 3.32 -5.13
N ASP A 124 -9.79 2.41 -4.85
CA ASP A 124 -9.43 1.03 -4.57
C ASP A 124 -9.08 0.34 -5.90
N GLU A 125 -7.96 -0.37 -5.94
CA GLU A 125 -7.56 -1.11 -7.14
C GLU A 125 -8.63 -2.17 -7.45
N PRO A 126 -9.23 -2.16 -8.67
CA PRO A 126 -10.25 -3.14 -9.01
C PRO A 126 -9.62 -4.54 -8.96
N ALA A 127 -10.25 -5.44 -8.19
CA ALA A 127 -9.77 -6.81 -7.94
C ALA A 127 -9.51 -7.65 -9.21
N LEU A 128 -9.93 -7.20 -10.39
CA LEU A 128 -9.88 -7.91 -11.66
C LEU A 128 -8.52 -7.84 -12.39
N GLU A 129 -7.63 -6.89 -12.05
CA GLU A 129 -6.33 -6.77 -12.73
C GLU A 129 -5.25 -7.69 -12.13
N ARG A 130 -5.45 -8.16 -10.88
CA ARG A 130 -4.47 -8.97 -10.13
C ARG A 130 -4.32 -10.41 -10.65
N GLU A 131 -5.36 -10.98 -11.26
CA GLU A 131 -5.33 -12.35 -11.80
C GLU A 131 -4.54 -12.48 -13.12
N ARG A 132 -4.24 -11.37 -13.81
CA ARG A 132 -3.55 -11.42 -15.12
C ARG A 132 -2.02 -11.35 -15.02
N ASN A 133 -1.49 -10.95 -13.87
CA ASN A 133 -0.05 -10.71 -13.65
C ASN A 133 0.56 -11.62 -12.57
N GLN A 134 -0.11 -12.71 -12.19
CA GLN A 134 0.46 -13.84 -11.44
C GLN A 134 0.53 -15.07 -12.33
#